data_AF-L9Y4A1-F1
#
_entry.id   AF-L9Y4A1-F1
#
_cell.length_a   1.000
_cell.length_b   1.000
_cell.length_c   1.000
_cell.angle_alpha   90.00
_cell.angle_beta   90.00
_cell.angle_gamma   90.00
#
_symmetry.space_group_name_H-M   'P 1'
#
loop_
_entity.id
_entity.type
_entity.pdbx_description
1 polymer ?
#
loop_
_entity_poly.entity_id
_entity_poly.type
_entity_poly.pdbx_seq_one_letter_code
_entity_poly.pdbx_strand_id
1 'polypeptide(L)'
;MAMNKSDYRERCLEAKGEQCTICDATESIIVHHIDGDRENNDLDNLTPVCRSCHNRIHGNHPDYREWYEKLEGEAGPAFAQAEALQKPIYIREEAWNEYDDSLALDVRKKLYDMDFRDYDRRELHEATLLVAAEHPELIVEKFLKIRGEL
;
A
#
# COMPACT_ATOMS: atom_id res chain seq x y z
N MET A 1 10.66 -14.46 37.77
CA MET A 1 9.86 -13.23 37.59
C MET A 1 10.05 -12.79 36.15
N ALA A 2 8.98 -12.75 35.36
CA ALA A 2 9.07 -12.50 33.92
C ALA A 2 9.02 -10.98 33.65
N MET A 3 10.17 -10.40 33.30
CA MET A 3 10.25 -9.23 32.39
C MET A 3 10.46 -9.83 30.98
N ASN A 4 9.97 -9.32 29.86
CA ASN A 4 9.61 -7.95 29.54
C ASN A 4 8.77 -7.98 28.23
N LYS A 5 7.59 -7.37 28.22
CA LYS A 5 6.82 -7.04 26.99
C LYS A 5 6.28 -5.59 27.05
N SER A 6 6.85 -4.72 27.88
CA SER A 6 6.20 -3.44 28.23
C SER A 6 7.11 -2.22 28.42
N ASP A 7 8.42 -2.33 28.21
CA ASP A 7 9.37 -1.26 28.58
C ASP A 7 9.07 0.10 27.92
N TYR A 8 8.80 0.13 26.62
CA TYR A 8 8.57 1.37 25.89
C TYR A 8 7.25 2.06 26.29
N ARG A 9 6.20 1.28 26.57
CA ARG A 9 4.90 1.82 26.96
C ARG A 9 5.00 2.48 28.32
N GLU A 10 5.55 1.75 29.30
CA GLU A 10 5.70 2.24 30.67
C GLU A 10 6.56 3.50 30.69
N ARG A 11 7.75 3.47 30.06
CA ARG A 11 8.65 4.62 29.95
C ARG A 11 7.98 5.84 29.30
N CYS A 12 7.21 5.65 28.24
CA CYS A 12 6.51 6.75 27.59
C CYS A 12 5.44 7.37 28.51
N LEU A 13 4.65 6.56 29.20
CA LEU A 13 3.59 7.05 30.09
C LEU A 13 4.13 7.68 31.37
N GLU A 14 5.22 7.16 31.91
CA GLU A 14 5.92 7.79 33.03
C GLU A 14 6.52 9.14 32.64
N ALA A 15 7.12 9.24 31.45
CA ALA A 15 7.77 10.47 31.00
C ALA A 15 6.79 11.53 30.49
N LYS A 16 5.71 11.12 29.80
CA LYS A 16 4.79 12.02 29.08
C LYS A 16 3.39 12.09 29.67
N GLY A 17 3.09 11.25 30.66
CA GLY A 17 1.78 11.17 31.30
C GLY A 17 0.78 10.27 30.57
N GLU A 18 -0.32 9.97 31.27
CA GLU A 18 -1.44 9.17 30.76
C GLU A 18 -2.58 10.04 30.22
N GLN A 19 -2.24 10.99 29.35
CA GLN A 19 -3.20 11.87 28.68
C GLN A 19 -2.94 11.85 27.18
N CYS A 20 -4.02 11.74 26.40
CA CYS A 20 -3.97 11.79 24.95
C CYS A 20 -3.46 13.16 24.49
N THR A 21 -2.37 13.20 23.74
CA THR A 21 -1.78 14.45 23.23
C THR A 21 -2.63 15.16 22.17
N ILE A 22 -3.66 14.49 21.64
CA ILE A 22 -4.53 15.02 20.57
C ILE A 22 -5.83 15.59 21.13
N CYS A 23 -6.48 14.87 22.05
CA CYS A 23 -7.83 15.21 22.50
C CYS A 23 -7.99 15.30 24.02
N ASP A 24 -6.87 15.26 24.76
CA ASP A 24 -6.82 15.37 26.22
C ASP A 24 -7.59 14.30 27.02
N ALA A 25 -8.09 13.26 26.34
CA ALA A 25 -8.70 12.13 27.02
C ALA A 25 -7.67 11.46 27.94
N THR A 26 -8.10 11.02 29.12
CA THR A 26 -7.29 10.28 30.10
C THR A 26 -7.67 8.79 30.18
N GLU A 27 -8.63 8.37 29.38
CA GLU A 27 -9.12 6.98 29.33
C GLU A 27 -8.61 6.25 28.08
N SER A 28 -8.39 4.93 28.23
CA SER A 28 -7.96 4.05 27.14
C SER A 28 -6.67 4.52 26.44
N ILE A 29 -5.70 4.96 27.23
CA ILE A 29 -4.42 5.48 26.75
C ILE A 29 -3.48 4.36 26.34
N ILE A 30 -2.99 4.48 25.11
CA ILE A 30 -2.00 3.63 24.49
C ILE A 30 -0.86 4.47 23.94
N VAL A 31 0.25 3.82 23.65
CA VAL A 31 1.45 4.46 23.10
C VAL A 31 1.51 4.19 21.61
N HIS A 32 1.72 5.25 20.84
CA HIS A 32 1.84 5.23 19.39
C HIS A 32 3.26 5.63 18.98
N HIS A 33 3.80 4.92 17.99
CA HIS A 33 5.08 5.23 17.35
C HIS A 33 4.83 6.27 16.26
N ILE A 34 5.44 7.45 16.39
CA ILE A 34 5.20 8.62 15.55
C ILE A 34 5.66 8.37 14.12
N ASP A 35 6.76 7.63 13.93
CA ASP A 35 7.32 7.24 12.63
C ASP A 35 6.72 5.95 12.04
N GLY A 36 5.81 5.30 12.76
CA GLY A 36 5.18 4.06 12.34
C GLY A 36 6.05 2.80 12.45
N ASP A 37 7.34 2.94 12.79
CA ASP A 37 8.24 1.81 13.06
C ASP A 37 8.07 1.33 14.49
N ARG A 38 7.53 0.11 14.63
CA ARG A 38 7.24 -0.51 15.93
C ARG A 38 8.52 -0.91 16.69
N GLU A 39 9.67 -0.95 16.01
CA GLU A 39 10.96 -1.29 16.62
C GLU A 39 11.69 -0.03 17.15
N ASN A 40 11.36 1.17 16.64
CA ASN A 40 11.92 2.43 17.11
C ASN A 40 11.28 2.90 18.44
N ASN A 41 11.80 2.37 19.54
CA ASN A 41 11.29 2.64 20.89
C ASN A 41 11.91 3.87 21.57
N ASP A 42 12.49 4.80 20.82
CA ASP A 42 13.01 6.05 21.37
C ASP A 42 11.88 6.89 21.96
N LEU A 43 12.09 7.45 23.15
CA LEU A 43 11.06 8.21 23.88
C LEU A 43 10.47 9.35 23.05
N ASP A 44 11.28 10.00 22.22
CA ASP A 44 10.83 11.08 21.35
C ASP A 44 9.94 10.60 20.19
N ASN A 45 10.10 9.33 19.78
CA ASN A 45 9.26 8.67 18.78
C ASN A 45 7.94 8.10 19.38
N LEU A 46 7.76 8.13 20.70
CA LEU A 46 6.56 7.60 21.34
C LEU A 46 5.61 8.71 21.78
N THR A 47 4.32 8.58 21.53
CA THR A 47 3.30 9.53 22.03
C THR A 47 2.12 8.82 22.69
N PRO A 48 1.64 9.29 23.85
CA PRO A 48 0.40 8.79 24.45
C PRO A 48 -0.82 9.31 23.68
N VAL A 49 -1.67 8.40 23.22
CA VAL A 49 -2.93 8.71 22.53
C VAL A 49 -4.04 7.80 23.05
N CYS A 50 -5.29 8.27 23.03
CA CYS A 50 -6.42 7.41 23.33
C CYS A 50 -6.68 6.45 22.15
N ARG A 51 -7.32 5.30 22.43
CA ARG A 51 -7.68 4.30 21.40
C ARG A 51 -8.44 4.91 20.21
N SER A 52 -9.30 5.91 20.44
CA SER A 52 -10.07 6.55 19.36
C SER A 52 -9.15 7.32 18.40
N CYS A 53 -8.27 8.17 18.95
CA CYS A 53 -7.30 8.91 18.15
C CYS A 53 -6.30 7.97 17.47
N HIS A 54 -5.82 6.93 18.14
CA HIS A 54 -4.96 5.90 17.53
C HIS A 54 -5.61 5.26 16.30
N ASN A 55 -6.88 4.87 16.39
CA ASN A 55 -7.59 4.31 15.24
C ASN A 55 -7.77 5.33 14.11
N ARG A 56 -8.00 6.61 14.43
CA ARG A 56 -8.09 7.68 13.44
C ARG A 56 -6.76 7.98 12.77
N ILE A 57 -5.63 7.79 13.48
CA ILE A 57 -4.26 7.86 12.95
C ILE A 57 -3.93 6.66 12.06
N HIS A 58 -4.61 5.52 12.17
CA HIS A 58 -4.45 4.42 11.20
C HIS A 58 -5.55 4.32 10.14
N GLY A 59 -6.66 5.06 10.29
CA GLY A 59 -7.85 4.99 9.42
C GLY A 59 -7.92 5.97 8.25
N ASN A 60 -6.81 6.63 7.90
CA ASN A 60 -6.67 7.76 6.99
C ASN A 60 -7.69 8.90 7.16
N HIS A 61 -7.99 9.31 8.41
CA HIS A 61 -9.01 10.34 8.66
C HIS A 61 -8.52 11.75 8.26
N PRO A 62 -9.29 12.54 7.47
CA PRO A 62 -8.85 13.84 6.93
C PRO A 62 -8.35 14.84 7.97
N ASP A 63 -9.01 14.91 9.12
CA ASP A 63 -8.66 15.82 10.23
C ASP A 63 -7.32 15.48 10.92
N TYR A 64 -6.71 14.35 10.58
CA TYR A 64 -5.48 13.83 11.20
C TYR A 64 -4.30 13.84 10.22
N ARG A 65 -4.42 14.51 9.07
CA ARG A 65 -3.40 14.55 8.01
C ARG A 65 -2.01 14.98 8.51
N GLU A 66 -1.92 15.94 9.42
CA GLU A 66 -0.64 16.35 10.03
C GLU A 66 0.04 15.20 10.82
N TRP A 67 -0.76 14.32 11.42
CA TRP A 67 -0.26 13.14 12.14
C TRP A 67 0.12 12.00 11.17
N TYR A 68 -0.53 11.92 10.01
CA TYR A 68 -0.11 11.03 8.90
C TYR A 68 1.23 11.41 8.30
N GLU A 69 1.46 12.70 8.08
CA GLU A 69 2.70 13.19 7.48
C GLU A 69 3.92 12.93 8.38
N LYS A 70 3.73 12.87 9.71
CA LYS A 70 4.77 12.49 10.67
C LYS A 70 5.07 10.98 10.66
N LEU A 71 4.10 10.15 10.28
CA LEU A 71 4.27 8.69 10.12
C LEU A 71 5.05 8.32 8.86
N GLU A 72 4.90 9.08 7.78
CA GLU A 72 5.60 8.80 6.51
C GLU A 72 7.01 9.44 6.44
N GLY A 73 7.54 9.89 7.58
CA GLY A 73 8.78 10.66 7.67
C GLY A 73 10.04 9.92 7.20
N GLU A 74 10.13 8.59 7.37
CA GLU A 74 11.28 7.79 6.90
C GLU A 74 10.93 6.35 6.50
N ALA A 75 9.85 5.78 7.05
CA ALA A 75 9.25 4.57 6.54
C ALA A 75 8.15 4.96 5.55
N GLY A 76 8.41 4.81 4.25
CA GLY A 76 7.32 4.80 3.26
C GLY A 76 6.19 3.84 3.68
N PRO A 77 5.02 3.89 3.02
CA PRO A 77 3.83 3.15 3.43
C PRO A 77 4.15 1.72 3.91
N ALA A 78 3.49 1.26 4.98
CA ALA A 78 3.70 -0.05 5.61
C ALA A 78 3.48 -1.26 4.66
N PHE A 79 2.93 -0.99 3.48
CA PHE A 79 3.18 -1.77 2.29
C PHE A 79 4.23 -1.03 1.49
N ALA A 80 5.46 -1.56 1.43
CA ALA A 80 6.31 -1.25 0.31
C ALA A 80 5.48 -1.52 -0.93
N GLN A 81 4.95 -0.47 -1.54
CA GLN A 81 4.56 -0.50 -2.93
C GLN A 81 5.89 -0.74 -3.61
N ALA A 82 6.28 -2.01 -3.73
CA ALA A 82 7.51 -2.43 -4.39
C ALA A 82 7.47 -1.79 -5.77
N GLU A 83 8.12 -0.64 -5.86
CA GLU A 83 8.22 0.35 -6.96
C GLU A 83 7.23 0.14 -8.11
N ALA A 84 5.95 -0.06 -7.78
CA ALA A 84 4.95 -0.37 -8.79
C ALA A 84 4.67 0.96 -9.47
N LEU A 85 5.16 1.12 -10.70
CA LEU A 85 4.86 2.27 -11.53
C LEU A 85 3.35 2.25 -11.87
N GLN A 86 2.52 2.75 -10.95
CA GLN A 86 1.08 2.91 -11.15
C GLN A 86 0.84 4.16 -12.00
N LYS A 87 1.10 4.04 -13.30
CA LYS A 87 0.66 5.03 -14.29
C LYS A 87 -0.71 4.62 -14.82
N PRO A 88 -1.74 5.47 -14.73
CA PRO A 88 -3.07 5.12 -15.26
C PRO A 88 -2.99 4.96 -16.78
N ILE A 89 -3.48 3.84 -17.29
CA ILE A 89 -3.66 3.59 -18.73
C ILE A 89 -5.11 3.96 -19.08
N TYR A 90 -5.28 4.98 -19.91
CA TYR A 90 -6.61 5.46 -20.31
C TYR A 90 -7.08 4.70 -21.54
N ILE A 91 -7.80 3.60 -21.33
CA ILE A 91 -8.37 2.76 -22.39
C ILE A 91 -9.89 2.68 -22.28
N ARG A 92 -10.54 2.40 -23.42
CA ARG A 92 -12.00 2.20 -23.49
C ARG A 92 -12.38 0.87 -22.85
N GLU A 93 -13.60 0.79 -22.33
CA GLU A 93 -14.11 -0.37 -21.60
C GLU A 93 -14.07 -1.66 -22.45
N GLU A 94 -14.41 -1.57 -23.73
CA GLU A 94 -14.42 -2.74 -24.62
C GLU A 94 -13.01 -3.34 -24.77
N ALA A 95 -12.00 -2.48 -24.92
CA ALA A 95 -10.60 -2.91 -25.02
C ALA A 95 -10.07 -3.47 -23.69
N TRP A 96 -10.54 -2.94 -22.55
CA TRP A 96 -10.20 -3.48 -21.22
C TRP A 96 -10.75 -4.89 -21.03
N ASN A 97 -12.03 -5.09 -21.35
CA ASN A 97 -12.69 -6.38 -21.19
C ASN A 97 -12.05 -7.45 -22.08
N GLU A 98 -11.75 -7.14 -23.34
CA GLU A 98 -11.11 -8.10 -24.24
C GLU A 98 -9.70 -8.49 -23.78
N TYR A 99 -8.95 -7.53 -23.21
CA TYR A 99 -7.65 -7.82 -22.61
C TYR A 99 -7.77 -8.76 -21.40
N ASP A 100 -8.65 -8.45 -20.44
CA ASP A 100 -8.85 -9.25 -19.22
C ASP A 100 -9.35 -10.67 -19.56
N ASP A 101 -10.28 -10.79 -20.50
CA ASP A 101 -10.75 -12.08 -21.00
C ASP A 101 -9.60 -12.87 -21.64
N SER A 102 -8.74 -12.25 -22.45
CA SER A 102 -7.59 -12.94 -23.05
C SER A 102 -6.62 -13.48 -21.98
N LEU A 103 -6.37 -12.71 -20.90
CA LEU A 103 -5.52 -13.16 -19.81
C LEU A 103 -6.15 -14.33 -19.05
N ALA A 104 -7.45 -14.23 -18.77
CA ALA A 104 -8.17 -15.22 -17.97
C ALA A 104 -8.47 -16.51 -18.72
N LEU A 105 -8.79 -16.43 -20.02
CA LEU A 105 -9.28 -17.55 -20.81
C LEU A 105 -8.19 -18.20 -21.66
N ASP A 106 -7.27 -17.41 -22.23
CA ASP A 106 -6.25 -17.93 -23.14
C ASP A 106 -4.91 -18.11 -22.42
N VAL A 107 -4.40 -17.05 -21.77
CA VAL A 107 -3.07 -17.08 -21.15
C VAL A 107 -3.05 -17.99 -19.93
N ARG A 108 -3.98 -17.79 -18.98
CA ARG A 108 -4.09 -18.63 -17.78
C ARG A 108 -4.33 -20.10 -18.13
N LYS A 109 -5.14 -20.38 -19.15
CA LYS A 109 -5.39 -21.75 -19.58
C LYS A 109 -4.11 -22.42 -20.09
N LYS A 110 -3.32 -21.71 -20.91
CA LYS A 110 -2.01 -22.21 -21.35
C LYS A 110 -1.06 -22.45 -20.18
N LEU A 111 -1.02 -21.53 -19.20
CA LEU A 111 -0.21 -21.71 -17.99
C LEU A 111 -0.66 -22.94 -17.19
N TYR A 112 -1.97 -23.17 -17.08
CA TYR A 112 -2.52 -24.36 -16.43
C TYR A 112 -2.16 -25.66 -17.16
N ASP A 113 -2.18 -25.66 -18.49
CA ASP A 113 -1.75 -26.81 -19.30
C ASP A 113 -0.25 -27.11 -19.09
N MET A 114 0.53 -26.11 -18.67
CA MET A 114 1.95 -26.20 -18.30
C MET A 114 2.17 -26.45 -16.79
N ASP A 115 1.10 -26.73 -16.04
CA ASP A 115 1.07 -26.92 -14.58
C ASP A 115 1.55 -25.72 -13.74
N PHE A 116 1.55 -24.51 -14.33
CA PHE A 116 1.79 -23.26 -13.61
C PHE A 116 0.47 -22.71 -13.06
N ARG A 117 0.29 -22.82 -11.74
CA ARG A 117 -0.92 -22.39 -11.03
C ARG A 117 -0.70 -21.20 -10.11
N ASP A 118 0.54 -21.03 -9.67
CA ASP A 118 0.96 -19.99 -8.75
C ASP A 118 1.69 -18.91 -9.55
N TYR A 119 1.00 -17.80 -9.78
CA TYR A 119 1.55 -16.62 -10.43
C TYR A 119 0.82 -15.38 -9.92
N ASP A 120 1.53 -14.25 -9.84
CA ASP A 120 0.99 -12.97 -9.44
C ASP A 120 0.40 -12.26 -10.67
N ARG A 121 -0.72 -11.54 -10.48
CA ARG A 121 -1.34 -10.74 -11.55
C ARG A 121 -0.36 -9.72 -12.13
N ARG A 122 0.57 -9.20 -11.32
CA ARG A 122 1.62 -8.26 -11.74
C ARG A 122 2.57 -8.88 -12.74
N GLU A 123 2.96 -10.14 -12.56
CA GLU A 123 3.86 -10.84 -13.50
C GLU A 123 3.21 -10.97 -14.88
N LEU A 124 1.90 -11.26 -14.93
CA LEU A 124 1.16 -11.26 -16.19
C LEU A 124 1.07 -9.87 -16.82
N HIS A 125 0.80 -8.84 -16.04
CA HIS A 125 0.75 -7.47 -16.54
C HIS A 125 2.12 -7.01 -17.07
N GLU A 126 3.20 -7.33 -16.37
CA GLU A 126 4.57 -7.05 -16.80
C GLU A 126 4.87 -7.78 -18.12
N ALA A 127 4.57 -9.08 -18.21
CA ALA A 127 4.74 -9.84 -19.44
C ALA A 127 3.97 -9.24 -20.62
N THR A 128 2.73 -8.79 -20.41
CA THR A 128 1.97 -8.07 -21.45
C THR A 128 2.71 -6.83 -21.93
N LEU A 129 3.23 -6.01 -21.02
CA LEU A 129 3.94 -4.78 -21.37
C LEU A 129 5.24 -5.08 -22.12
N LEU A 130 5.95 -6.15 -21.75
CA LEU A 130 7.16 -6.60 -22.45
C LEU A 130 6.84 -7.06 -23.87
N VAL A 131 5.80 -7.87 -24.08
CA VAL A 131 5.35 -8.27 -25.43
C VAL A 131 4.99 -7.03 -26.26
N ALA A 132 4.29 -6.06 -25.68
CA ALA A 132 3.96 -4.81 -26.37
C ALA A 132 5.23 -4.01 -26.75
N ALA A 133 6.25 -4.01 -25.90
CA ALA A 133 7.53 -3.35 -26.16
C ALA A 133 8.38 -4.08 -27.21
N GLU A 134 8.31 -5.41 -27.27
CA GLU A 134 8.97 -6.26 -28.28
C GLU A 134 8.35 -6.14 -29.67
N HIS A 135 7.06 -5.79 -29.74
CA HIS A 135 6.27 -5.72 -30.97
C HIS A 135 5.63 -4.33 -31.21
N PRO A 136 6.43 -3.24 -31.29
CA PRO A 136 5.91 -1.89 -31.48
C PRO A 136 5.12 -1.72 -32.78
N GLU A 137 5.43 -2.48 -33.82
CA GLU A 137 4.74 -2.48 -35.10
C GLU A 137 3.26 -2.88 -34.98
N LEU A 138 2.94 -3.83 -34.09
CA LEU A 138 1.56 -4.25 -33.85
C LEU A 138 0.77 -3.15 -33.12
N ILE A 139 1.43 -2.40 -32.24
CA ILE A 139 0.80 -1.22 -31.60
C ILE A 139 0.46 -0.18 -32.66
N VAL A 140 1.36 0.12 -33.60
CA VAL A 140 1.10 1.07 -34.69
C VAL A 140 -0.07 0.61 -35.55
N GLU A 141 -0.11 -0.66 -35.94
CA GLU A 141 -1.23 -1.22 -36.72
C GLU A 141 -2.56 -1.08 -35.97
N LYS A 142 -2.61 -1.46 -34.69
CA LYS A 142 -3.82 -1.34 -33.87
C LYS A 142 -4.24 0.12 -33.68
N PHE A 143 -3.28 1.02 -33.51
CA PHE A 143 -3.54 2.45 -33.41
C PHE A 143 -4.19 3.00 -34.69
N LEU A 144 -3.67 2.66 -35.86
CA LEU A 144 -4.25 3.08 -37.15
C LEU A 144 -5.67 2.52 -37.34
N LYS A 145 -5.90 1.25 -36.98
CA LYS A 145 -7.25 0.64 -36.98
C LYS A 145 -8.22 1.40 -36.06
N ILE A 146 -7.79 1.73 -34.84
CA ILE A 146 -8.61 2.50 -33.87
C ILE A 146 -8.97 3.88 -34.44
N ARG A 147 -8.09 4.49 -35.22
CA ARG A 147 -8.34 5.77 -35.91
C ARG A 147 -9.18 5.64 -37.18
N GLY A 148 -9.44 4.42 -37.65
CA GLY A 148 -10.11 4.15 -38.92
C GLY A 148 -9.24 4.49 -40.14
N GLU A 149 -7.92 4.48 -39.98
CA GLU A 149 -6.94 4.76 -41.05
C GLU A 149 -6.40 3.48 -41.72
N LEU A 150 -6.91 2.31 -41.32
CA LEU A 150 -6.60 0.99 -41.86
C LEU A 150 -7.86 0.11 -41.88
#